data_AF-A0A4Q6IPS1-F1
#
_entry.id   AF-A0A4Q6IPS1-F1
#
_cell.length_a   1.000
_cell.length_b   1.000
_cell.length_c   1.000
_cell.angle_alpha   90.00
_cell.angle_beta   90.00
_cell.angle_gamma   90.00
#
_symmetry.space_group_name_H-M   'P 1'
#
loop_
_entity.id
_entity.type
_entity.pdbx_description
1 polymer ?
#
loop_
_entity_poly.entity_id
_entity_poly.type
_entity_poly.pdbx_seq_one_letter_code
_entity_poly.pdbx_strand_id
1 'polypeptide(L)'
;MRARERLKAVVFDANAYGKARPDFEHLKRLAGRLAAIGIETWVPEPVSWEWAEHVARDWQAVKNAARQEREGMKRAGLQVDTPAAYYSSRDTVIDTVLANLSAIPHVKIINLSGASAAAALKDQVLQHEPAKLKGDVKTGASDSAWLRDVLDRASSEQIVIVSSDGDVKRAFTAWNKPVPLILRREKLRPTLFDVTVDDGHAQSSIVRYLLSRLPVGNLDGGDEDAGFDIGPILGLESAIAHERDGDGTSLSAYGASVSRLVALAGLYDVSVEHGVPDDTDGAAGPEENPGRTRPDDLGSAKHDVAYATAFFLAEGEATVQTLLNGGDPEVSVLHYDNILVRAQLSFRFTDGAITAVAAEADATALLVERAFDDDDDALSALAEALTSVPGLDLDTGFPWNGSSDLSAKIHGVPARVGVGIKRDGGDWTLTAALWRTNPSGEDSDLTGEVEVACTYDPSSWWGSSRDGFQGPDAYQLSVSATDLPGNHGVWSVPAWVISRIDWSTFDPAETA
;
A
#
# COMPACT_ATOMS: atom_id res chain seq x y z
N MET A 1 -8.05 8.82 8.64
CA MET A 1 -7.74 7.43 8.20
C MET A 1 -8.95 6.86 7.46
N ARG A 2 -8.90 6.69 6.13
CA ARG A 2 -9.98 5.99 5.42
C ARG A 2 -9.91 4.51 5.83
N ALA A 3 -10.91 4.02 6.57
CA ALA A 3 -10.95 2.67 7.14
C ALA A 3 -10.57 1.55 6.15
N ARG A 4 -10.79 1.78 4.86
CA ARG A 4 -10.50 0.89 3.74
C ARG A 4 -9.06 0.40 3.66
N GLU A 5 -8.07 1.27 3.88
CA GLU A 5 -6.68 0.94 3.53
C GLU A 5 -6.01 -0.03 4.51
N ARG A 6 -6.59 -0.18 5.71
CA ARG A 6 -6.18 -1.20 6.69
C ARG A 6 -6.94 -2.50 6.53
N LEU A 7 -7.92 -2.57 5.63
CA LEU A 7 -8.75 -3.75 5.47
C LEU A 7 -7.97 -4.85 4.76
N LYS A 8 -7.91 -5.99 5.44
CA LYS A 8 -7.48 -7.26 4.88
C LYS A 8 -8.63 -7.98 4.20
N ALA A 9 -9.84 -7.90 4.77
CA ALA A 9 -10.96 -8.70 4.27
C ALA A 9 -12.35 -8.08 4.50
N VAL A 10 -13.28 -8.44 3.62
CA VAL A 10 -14.72 -8.29 3.80
C VAL A 10 -15.31 -9.66 4.14
N VAL A 11 -15.97 -9.76 5.29
CA VAL A 11 -16.52 -11.00 5.84
C VAL A 11 -18.05 -10.98 5.74
N PHE A 12 -18.64 -12.03 5.17
CA PHE A 12 -20.08 -12.14 5.00
C PHE A 12 -20.73 -12.90 6.15
N ASP A 13 -21.74 -12.28 6.76
CA ASP A 13 -22.69 -12.93 7.65
C ASP A 13 -23.81 -13.63 6.84
N ALA A 14 -24.50 -14.59 7.45
CA ALA A 14 -25.60 -15.31 6.82
C ALA A 14 -26.72 -14.35 6.38
N ASN A 15 -26.99 -13.31 7.17
CA ASN A 15 -28.03 -12.33 6.88
C ASN A 15 -27.60 -11.22 5.88
N ALA A 16 -26.37 -11.26 5.35
CA ALA A 16 -25.83 -10.20 4.48
C ALA A 16 -26.70 -9.94 3.24
N TYR A 17 -27.36 -10.98 2.74
CA TYR A 17 -28.31 -10.95 1.62
C TYR A 17 -29.78 -10.98 2.08
N GLY A 18 -30.05 -10.58 3.32
CA GLY A 18 -31.39 -10.62 3.93
C GLY A 18 -31.70 -11.97 4.57
N LYS A 19 -32.69 -12.71 4.06
CA LYS A 19 -33.19 -13.96 4.67
C LYS A 19 -32.30 -15.19 4.42
N ALA A 20 -30.98 -15.03 4.52
CA ALA A 20 -29.97 -16.05 4.20
C ALA A 20 -30.11 -16.63 2.79
N ARG A 21 -30.46 -15.78 1.81
CA ARG A 21 -30.60 -16.14 0.40
C ARG A 21 -29.46 -15.49 -0.38
N PRO A 22 -28.33 -16.19 -0.59
CA PRO A 22 -27.19 -15.58 -1.22
C PRO A 22 -27.44 -15.24 -2.69
N ASP A 23 -26.79 -14.19 -3.16
CA ASP A 23 -26.66 -13.88 -4.58
C ASP A 23 -25.20 -14.13 -4.99
N PHE A 24 -24.93 -15.33 -5.52
CA PHE A 24 -23.58 -15.75 -5.89
C PHE A 24 -23.01 -14.99 -7.09
N GLU A 25 -23.87 -14.49 -7.99
CA GLU A 25 -23.43 -13.64 -9.09
C GLU A 25 -22.96 -12.28 -8.58
N HIS A 26 -23.72 -11.68 -7.65
CA HIS A 26 -23.25 -10.47 -6.96
C HIS A 26 -21.97 -10.72 -6.15
N LEU A 27 -21.92 -11.81 -5.37
CA LEU A 27 -20.73 -12.16 -4.58
C LEU A 27 -19.49 -12.33 -5.47
N LYS A 28 -19.63 -13.00 -6.62
CA LYS A 28 -18.55 -13.18 -7.60
C LYS A 28 -18.03 -11.85 -8.14
N ARG A 29 -18.93 -10.95 -8.58
CA ARG A 29 -18.53 -9.61 -9.07
C ARG A 29 -17.85 -8.79 -7.98
N LEU A 30 -18.41 -8.80 -6.77
CA LEU A 30 -17.85 -8.09 -5.63
C LEU A 30 -16.47 -8.65 -5.23
N ALA A 31 -16.31 -9.97 -5.20
CA ALA A 31 -15.05 -10.61 -4.86
C ALA A 31 -13.94 -10.29 -5.87
N GLY A 32 -14.28 -10.26 -7.17
CA GLY A 32 -13.35 -9.80 -8.20
C GLY A 32 -12.92 -8.34 -8.00
N ARG A 33 -13.88 -7.45 -7.74
CA ARG A 33 -13.59 -6.03 -7.50
C ARG A 33 -12.78 -5.78 -6.22
N LEU A 34 -13.07 -6.51 -5.14
CA LEU A 34 -12.29 -6.46 -3.91
C LEU A 34 -10.87 -7.00 -4.11
N ALA A 35 -10.71 -8.10 -4.84
CA ALA A 35 -9.41 -8.68 -5.15
C ALA A 35 -8.53 -7.72 -5.96
N ALA A 36 -9.12 -7.01 -6.93
CA ALA A 36 -8.42 -6.00 -7.72
C ALA A 36 -7.81 -4.87 -6.86
N ILE A 37 -8.38 -4.61 -5.68
CA ILE A 37 -7.88 -3.60 -4.73
C ILE A 37 -7.18 -4.23 -3.50
N GLY A 38 -6.79 -5.50 -3.59
CA GLY A 38 -6.03 -6.20 -2.55
C GLY A 38 -6.81 -6.61 -1.30
N ILE A 39 -8.15 -6.60 -1.34
CA ILE A 39 -9.01 -6.98 -0.20
C ILE A 39 -9.59 -8.39 -0.41
N GLU A 40 -9.42 -9.28 0.56
CA GLU A 40 -9.96 -10.64 0.48
C GLU A 40 -11.48 -10.66 0.72
N THR A 41 -12.18 -11.61 0.09
CA THR A 41 -13.60 -11.88 0.37
C THR A 41 -13.76 -13.17 1.16
N TRP A 42 -14.28 -13.09 2.38
CA TRP A 42 -14.39 -14.22 3.31
C TRP A 42 -15.84 -14.61 3.53
N VAL A 43 -16.11 -15.91 3.40
CA VAL A 43 -17.38 -16.53 3.80
C VAL A 43 -17.06 -17.60 4.84
N PRO A 44 -17.44 -17.42 6.11
CA PRO A 44 -17.21 -18.46 7.09
C PRO A 44 -17.98 -19.74 6.78
N GLU A 45 -17.39 -20.88 7.12
CA GLU A 45 -17.98 -22.18 6.81
C GLU A 45 -19.38 -22.37 7.44
N PRO A 46 -19.65 -21.98 8.71
CA PRO A 46 -21.00 -22.02 9.26
C PRO A 46 -22.03 -21.18 8.47
N VAL A 47 -21.60 -20.03 7.95
CA VAL A 47 -22.44 -19.16 7.10
C VAL A 47 -22.76 -19.85 5.77
N SER A 48 -21.77 -20.54 5.17
CA SER A 48 -21.99 -21.32 3.95
C SER A 48 -23.01 -22.43 4.12
N TRP A 49 -22.99 -23.12 5.28
CA TRP A 49 -23.98 -24.16 5.60
C TRP A 49 -25.37 -23.57 5.78
N GLU A 50 -25.49 -22.41 6.42
CA GLU A 50 -26.78 -21.73 6.59
C GLU A 50 -27.39 -21.28 5.25
N TRP A 51 -26.58 -20.71 4.36
CA TRP A 51 -27.01 -20.38 3.00
C TRP A 51 -27.47 -21.62 2.23
N ALA A 52 -26.70 -22.70 2.26
CA ALA A 52 -27.06 -23.95 1.58
C ALA A 52 -28.36 -24.56 2.14
N GLU A 53 -28.54 -24.53 3.46
CA GLU A 53 -29.75 -24.99 4.14
C GLU A 53 -30.99 -24.20 3.70
N HIS A 54 -30.88 -22.87 3.66
CA HIS A 54 -31.98 -21.99 3.28
C HIS A 54 -32.39 -22.19 1.82
N VAL A 55 -31.43 -22.32 0.89
CA VAL A 55 -31.70 -22.61 -0.52
C VAL A 55 -32.35 -23.99 -0.67
N ALA A 56 -31.88 -25.01 0.05
CA ALA A 56 -32.47 -26.35 0.00
C ALA A 56 -33.89 -26.38 0.56
N ARG A 57 -34.19 -25.56 1.58
CA ARG A 57 -35.54 -25.37 2.12
C ARG A 57 -36.48 -24.72 1.11
N ASP A 58 -36.02 -23.67 0.42
CA ASP A 58 -36.79 -23.01 -0.64
C ASP A 58 -37.07 -23.98 -1.81
N TRP A 59 -36.08 -24.76 -2.24
CA TRP A 59 -36.27 -25.82 -3.23
C TRP A 59 -37.32 -26.85 -2.81
N GLN A 60 -37.28 -27.30 -1.55
CA GLN A 60 -38.25 -28.27 -1.04
C GLN A 60 -39.67 -27.67 -1.00
N ALA A 61 -39.81 -26.39 -0.67
CA ALA A 61 -41.09 -25.69 -0.70
C ALA A 61 -41.66 -25.63 -2.12
N VAL A 62 -40.84 -25.27 -3.12
CA VAL A 62 -41.24 -25.27 -4.53
C VAL A 62 -41.63 -26.67 -5.00
N LYS A 63 -40.85 -27.69 -4.66
CA LYS A 63 -41.13 -29.10 -5.00
C LYS A 63 -42.47 -29.56 -4.42
N ASN A 64 -42.76 -29.20 -3.17
CA ASN A 64 -44.00 -29.57 -2.50
C ASN A 64 -45.21 -28.82 -3.09
N ALA A 65 -45.09 -27.53 -3.36
CA ALA A 65 -46.14 -26.73 -3.99
C ALA A 65 -46.46 -27.26 -5.41
N ALA A 66 -45.45 -27.51 -6.23
CA ALA A 66 -45.63 -28.08 -7.57
C ALA A 66 -46.30 -29.46 -7.52
N ARG A 67 -45.98 -30.28 -6.51
CA ARG A 67 -46.66 -31.57 -6.28
C ARG A 67 -48.14 -31.36 -5.93
N GLN A 68 -48.46 -30.44 -5.03
CA GLN A 68 -49.84 -30.15 -4.62
C GLN A 68 -50.70 -29.67 -5.78
N GLU A 69 -50.19 -28.71 -6.58
CA GLU A 69 -50.88 -28.21 -7.76
C GLU A 69 -51.11 -29.30 -8.80
N ARG A 70 -50.13 -30.17 -9.02
CA ARG A 70 -50.28 -31.31 -9.94
C ARG A 70 -51.36 -32.28 -9.49
N GLU A 71 -51.41 -32.60 -8.20
CA GLU A 71 -52.47 -33.45 -7.65
C GLU A 71 -53.85 -32.75 -7.73
N GLY A 72 -53.89 -31.41 -7.70
CA GLY A 72 -55.09 -30.63 -8.03
C GLY A 72 -55.54 -30.82 -9.49
N MET A 73 -54.62 -30.67 -10.43
CA MET A 73 -54.90 -30.80 -11.87
C MET A 73 -55.30 -32.24 -12.25
N LYS A 74 -54.63 -33.26 -11.69
CA LYS A 74 -55.02 -34.67 -11.87
C LYS A 74 -56.44 -34.94 -11.39
N ARG A 75 -56.83 -34.37 -10.24
CA ARG A 75 -58.22 -34.48 -9.74
C ARG A 75 -59.23 -33.81 -10.66
N ALA A 76 -58.83 -32.78 -11.40
CA ALA A 76 -59.64 -32.14 -12.43
C ALA A 76 -59.62 -32.91 -13.78
N GLY A 77 -58.98 -34.07 -13.86
CA GLY A 77 -58.91 -34.88 -15.08
C GLY A 77 -57.83 -34.46 -16.08
N LEU A 78 -56.97 -33.51 -15.71
CA LEU A 78 -55.85 -33.08 -16.56
C LEU A 78 -54.63 -33.98 -16.34
N GLN A 79 -54.06 -34.52 -17.42
CA GLN A 79 -52.75 -35.18 -17.37
C GLN A 79 -51.66 -34.12 -17.44
N VAL A 80 -50.81 -34.08 -16.41
CA VAL A 80 -49.67 -33.17 -16.31
C VAL A 80 -48.43 -34.00 -16.04
N ASP A 81 -47.48 -33.92 -16.96
CA ASP A 81 -46.21 -34.62 -16.85
C ASP A 81 -45.41 -34.14 -15.63
N THR A 82 -44.61 -35.06 -15.09
CA THR A 82 -43.67 -34.71 -14.03
C THR A 82 -42.42 -34.11 -14.68
N PRO A 83 -42.09 -32.82 -14.42
CA PRO A 83 -40.80 -32.30 -14.83
C PRO A 83 -39.71 -33.18 -14.23
N ALA A 84 -38.69 -33.50 -15.03
CA ALA A 84 -37.50 -34.17 -14.52
C ALA A 84 -36.95 -33.33 -13.35
N ALA A 85 -36.87 -33.93 -12.16
CA ALA A 85 -36.32 -33.23 -11.01
C ALA A 85 -34.81 -33.07 -11.25
N TYR A 86 -34.38 -31.82 -11.48
CA TYR A 86 -32.96 -31.48 -11.66
C TYR A 86 -32.10 -31.87 -10.45
N TYR A 87 -32.72 -31.92 -9.26
CA TYR A 87 -32.09 -32.37 -8.02
C TYR A 87 -32.89 -33.53 -7.41
N SER A 88 -32.18 -34.56 -6.95
CA SER A 88 -32.77 -35.78 -6.42
C SER A 88 -33.17 -35.67 -4.95
N SER A 89 -32.36 -34.97 -4.12
CA SER A 89 -32.55 -34.84 -2.69
C SER A 89 -32.22 -33.43 -2.17
N ARG A 90 -32.60 -33.17 -0.92
CA ARG A 90 -32.21 -31.95 -0.19
C ARG A 90 -30.69 -31.85 -0.04
N ASP A 91 -30.04 -32.96 0.27
CA ASP A 91 -28.58 -33.00 0.47
C ASP A 91 -27.84 -32.72 -0.84
N THR A 92 -28.34 -33.22 -1.98
CA THR A 92 -27.77 -32.87 -3.30
C THR A 92 -27.85 -31.36 -3.60
N VAL A 93 -28.93 -30.69 -3.17
CA VAL A 93 -29.03 -29.23 -3.30
C VAL A 93 -28.00 -28.53 -2.41
N ILE A 94 -27.83 -28.98 -1.17
CA ILE A 94 -26.83 -28.45 -0.24
C ILE A 94 -25.42 -28.60 -0.84
N ASP A 95 -25.05 -29.81 -1.26
CA ASP A 95 -23.74 -30.09 -1.84
C ASP A 95 -23.48 -29.26 -3.09
N THR A 96 -24.51 -29.07 -3.93
CA THR A 96 -24.41 -28.24 -5.14
C THR A 96 -24.19 -26.76 -4.79
N VAL A 97 -24.89 -26.24 -3.77
CA VAL A 97 -24.71 -24.84 -3.33
C VAL A 97 -23.31 -24.62 -2.77
N LEU A 98 -22.82 -25.55 -1.95
CA LEU A 98 -21.46 -25.47 -1.39
C LEU A 98 -20.38 -25.58 -2.48
N ALA A 99 -20.57 -26.49 -3.45
CA ALA A 99 -19.66 -26.63 -4.59
C ALA A 99 -19.66 -25.38 -5.48
N ASN A 100 -20.82 -24.76 -5.70
CA ASN A 100 -20.91 -23.52 -6.45
C ASN A 100 -20.23 -22.36 -5.73
N LEU A 101 -20.38 -22.26 -4.40
CA LEU A 101 -19.71 -21.24 -3.59
C LEU A 101 -18.18 -21.40 -3.62
N SER A 102 -17.68 -22.63 -3.45
CA SER A 102 -16.24 -22.90 -3.45
C SER A 102 -15.60 -22.70 -4.82
N ALA A 103 -16.37 -22.76 -5.90
CA ALA A 103 -15.92 -22.49 -7.26
C ALA A 103 -15.87 -20.99 -7.61
N ILE A 104 -16.33 -20.08 -6.73
CA ILE A 104 -16.27 -18.64 -7.00
C ILE A 104 -14.83 -18.14 -6.83
N PRO A 105 -14.21 -17.55 -7.88
CA PRO A 105 -12.88 -16.95 -7.76
C PRO A 105 -12.84 -15.86 -6.68
N HIS A 106 -11.69 -15.74 -5.99
CA HIS A 106 -11.42 -14.74 -4.96
C HIS A 106 -12.31 -14.79 -3.70
N VAL A 107 -13.20 -15.79 -3.58
CA VAL A 107 -13.92 -16.09 -2.34
C VAL A 107 -13.18 -17.15 -1.54
N LYS A 108 -12.90 -16.86 -0.27
CA LYS A 108 -12.22 -17.75 0.65
C LYS A 108 -13.20 -18.25 1.71
N ILE A 109 -13.35 -19.57 1.78
CA ILE A 109 -14.12 -20.19 2.87
C ILE A 109 -13.23 -20.25 4.12
N ILE A 110 -13.71 -19.69 5.23
CA ILE A 110 -13.02 -19.76 6.52
C ILE A 110 -13.52 -21.00 7.25
N ASN A 111 -12.73 -22.07 7.20
CA ASN A 111 -13.07 -23.35 7.81
C ASN A 111 -13.27 -23.21 9.32
N LEU A 112 -14.30 -23.89 9.82
CA LEU A 112 -14.64 -23.96 11.24
C LEU A 112 -13.56 -24.73 11.98
N SER A 113 -12.87 -24.09 12.93
CA SER A 113 -11.91 -24.79 13.77
C SER A 113 -12.61 -25.57 14.90
N GLY A 114 -12.02 -26.69 15.29
CA GLY A 114 -12.52 -27.47 16.44
C GLY A 114 -12.53 -26.68 17.75
N ALA A 115 -11.57 -25.77 17.92
CA ALA A 115 -11.48 -24.90 19.10
C ALA A 115 -12.63 -23.87 19.14
N SER A 116 -12.87 -23.18 18.03
CA SER A 116 -13.99 -22.24 17.89
C SER A 116 -15.34 -22.93 18.04
N ALA A 117 -15.51 -24.12 17.45
CA ALA A 117 -16.73 -24.92 17.60
C ALA A 117 -17.00 -25.31 19.06
N ALA A 118 -15.98 -25.77 19.79
CA ALA A 118 -16.12 -26.13 21.21
C ALA A 118 -16.45 -24.91 22.09
N ALA A 119 -15.77 -23.78 21.87
CA ALA A 119 -16.04 -22.54 22.57
C ALA A 119 -17.46 -22.01 22.31
N ALA A 120 -17.89 -22.04 21.06
CA ALA A 120 -19.23 -21.64 20.65
C ALA A 120 -20.33 -22.52 21.23
N LEU A 121 -20.12 -23.85 21.28
CA LEU A 121 -21.04 -24.76 21.95
C LEU A 121 -21.17 -24.42 23.44
N LYS A 122 -20.04 -24.13 24.10
CA LYS A 122 -20.03 -23.69 25.50
C LYS A 122 -20.82 -22.40 25.68
N ASP A 123 -20.62 -21.41 24.81
CA ASP A 123 -21.38 -20.16 24.84
C ASP A 123 -22.88 -20.40 24.69
N GLN A 124 -23.29 -21.27 23.75
CA GLN A 124 -24.69 -21.62 23.59
C GLN A 124 -25.26 -22.34 24.81
N VAL A 125 -24.54 -23.31 25.36
CA VAL A 125 -25.00 -24.08 26.53
C VAL A 125 -25.13 -23.18 27.76
N LEU A 126 -24.13 -22.33 28.01
CA LEU A 126 -24.06 -21.44 29.17
C LEU A 126 -24.77 -20.08 28.96
N GLN A 127 -25.25 -19.81 27.73
CA GLN A 127 -25.85 -18.54 27.34
C GLN A 127 -24.92 -17.33 27.53
N HIS A 128 -23.66 -17.48 27.12
CA HIS A 128 -22.74 -16.35 27.00
C HIS A 128 -22.92 -15.65 25.65
N GLU A 129 -22.89 -14.33 25.61
CA GLU A 129 -23.01 -13.57 24.36
C GLU A 129 -21.93 -13.99 23.33
N PRO A 130 -22.28 -14.13 22.04
CA PRO A 130 -23.54 -13.71 21.40
C PRO A 130 -24.72 -14.67 21.55
N ALA A 131 -24.55 -15.80 22.24
CA ALA A 131 -25.64 -16.76 22.41
C ALA A 131 -26.83 -16.16 23.14
N LYS A 132 -28.03 -16.52 22.67
CA LYS A 132 -29.31 -15.98 23.17
C LYS A 132 -30.43 -17.00 23.07
N LEU A 133 -31.50 -16.74 23.81
CA LEU A 133 -32.77 -17.46 23.67
C LEU A 133 -33.61 -16.86 22.54
N LYS A 134 -34.07 -17.72 21.63
CA LYS A 134 -35.08 -17.40 20.61
C LYS A 134 -36.33 -18.21 20.92
N GLY A 135 -37.22 -17.62 21.71
CA GLY A 135 -38.27 -18.38 22.41
C GLY A 135 -37.61 -19.31 23.44
N ASP A 136 -37.93 -20.60 23.39
CA ASP A 136 -37.37 -21.61 24.30
C ASP A 136 -36.10 -22.30 23.74
N VAL A 137 -35.58 -21.84 22.60
CA VAL A 137 -34.44 -22.45 21.92
C VAL A 137 -33.18 -21.62 22.16
N LYS A 138 -32.13 -22.25 22.68
CA LYS A 138 -30.78 -21.67 22.80
C LYS A 138 -30.13 -21.60 21.41
N THR A 139 -29.66 -20.42 21.02
CA THR A 139 -29.07 -20.13 19.71
C THR A 139 -27.76 -19.33 19.83
N GLY A 140 -27.03 -19.17 18.73
CA GLY A 140 -25.84 -18.30 18.64
C GLY A 140 -24.49 -19.03 18.67
N ALA A 141 -24.46 -20.37 18.67
CA ALA A 141 -23.21 -21.11 18.47
C ALA A 141 -22.58 -20.80 17.11
N SER A 142 -23.37 -20.74 16.02
CA SER A 142 -22.85 -20.42 14.69
C SER A 142 -22.09 -19.08 14.70
N ASP A 143 -22.74 -18.02 15.18
CA ASP A 143 -22.18 -16.67 15.27
C ASP A 143 -20.92 -16.62 16.12
N SER A 144 -20.98 -17.25 17.29
CA SER A 144 -19.85 -17.34 18.20
C SER A 144 -18.64 -18.04 17.55
N ALA A 145 -18.87 -19.12 16.81
CA ALA A 145 -17.78 -19.91 16.23
C ALA A 145 -17.09 -19.17 15.09
N TRP A 146 -17.86 -18.69 14.11
CA TRP A 146 -17.25 -18.09 12.92
C TRP A 146 -16.54 -16.77 13.25
N LEU A 147 -17.06 -15.98 14.19
CA LEU A 147 -16.41 -14.75 14.62
C LEU A 147 -15.03 -15.01 15.25
N ARG A 148 -14.84 -16.14 15.94
CA ARG A 148 -13.52 -16.54 16.47
C ARG A 148 -12.58 -16.95 15.35
N ASP A 149 -13.03 -17.78 14.42
CA ASP A 149 -12.18 -18.20 13.30
C ASP A 149 -11.76 -17.03 12.40
N VAL A 150 -12.58 -15.98 12.31
CA VAL A 150 -12.23 -14.72 11.65
C VAL A 150 -11.18 -13.95 12.45
N LEU A 151 -11.35 -13.83 13.77
CA LEU A 151 -10.41 -13.12 14.64
C LEU A 151 -9.06 -13.82 14.80
N ASP A 152 -9.00 -15.13 14.58
CA ASP A 152 -7.74 -15.88 14.51
C ASP A 152 -6.94 -15.53 13.24
N ARG A 153 -7.54 -14.86 12.25
CA ARG A 153 -6.92 -14.51 10.96
C ARG A 153 -6.64 -13.02 10.74
N ALA A 154 -7.38 -12.15 11.42
CA ALA A 154 -7.27 -10.70 11.30
C ALA A 154 -7.77 -10.02 12.57
N SER A 155 -7.18 -8.87 12.92
CA SER A 155 -7.74 -8.04 13.99
C SER A 155 -9.06 -7.40 13.53
N SER A 156 -9.90 -6.97 14.47
CA SER A 156 -11.20 -6.35 14.14
C SER A 156 -11.07 -5.06 13.34
N GLU A 157 -9.95 -4.35 13.45
CA GLU A 157 -9.70 -3.12 12.68
C GLU A 157 -9.32 -3.40 11.22
N GLN A 158 -8.98 -4.66 10.89
CA GLN A 158 -8.58 -5.08 9.55
C GLN A 158 -9.72 -5.76 8.77
N ILE A 159 -10.93 -5.80 9.32
CA ILE A 159 -12.07 -6.47 8.67
C ILE A 159 -13.29 -5.56 8.60
N VAL A 160 -14.05 -5.73 7.52
CA VAL A 160 -15.44 -5.27 7.42
C VAL A 160 -16.35 -6.47 7.52
N ILE A 161 -17.38 -6.39 8.35
CA ILE A 161 -18.43 -7.42 8.40
C ILE A 161 -19.66 -6.91 7.66
N VAL A 162 -20.10 -7.66 6.65
CA VAL A 162 -21.35 -7.42 5.95
C VAL A 162 -22.47 -8.11 6.72
N SER A 163 -23.24 -7.34 7.48
CA SER A 163 -24.34 -7.86 8.28
C SER A 163 -25.47 -6.82 8.36
N SER A 164 -26.68 -7.34 8.56
CA SER A 164 -27.88 -6.54 8.78
C SER A 164 -28.37 -6.57 10.24
N ASP A 165 -27.76 -7.38 11.11
CA ASP A 165 -28.13 -7.52 12.50
C ASP A 165 -27.10 -6.92 13.49
N GLY A 166 -27.48 -6.90 14.77
CA GLY A 166 -26.64 -6.38 15.85
C GLY A 166 -25.90 -7.48 16.62
N ASP A 167 -25.96 -8.74 16.19
CA ASP A 167 -25.44 -9.88 16.95
C ASP A 167 -23.92 -9.87 17.00
N VAL A 168 -23.31 -9.53 15.86
CA VAL A 168 -21.87 -9.26 15.73
C VAL A 168 -21.43 -8.21 16.75
N LYS A 169 -22.10 -7.06 16.80
CA LYS A 169 -21.75 -5.97 17.72
C LYS A 169 -21.80 -6.44 19.18
N ARG A 170 -22.83 -7.20 19.58
CA ARG A 170 -22.94 -7.75 20.94
C ARG A 170 -21.79 -8.70 21.26
N ALA A 171 -21.42 -9.58 20.34
CA ALA A 171 -20.29 -10.49 20.52
C ALA A 171 -18.99 -9.73 20.85
N PHE A 172 -18.66 -8.72 20.04
CA PHE A 172 -17.45 -7.91 20.23
C PHE A 172 -17.46 -7.13 21.56
N THR A 173 -18.60 -6.56 21.94
CA THR A 173 -18.76 -5.90 23.24
C THR A 173 -18.54 -6.89 24.39
N ALA A 174 -19.15 -8.07 24.34
CA ALA A 174 -19.04 -9.09 25.38
C ALA A 174 -17.61 -9.63 25.54
N TRP A 175 -16.86 -9.73 24.46
CA TRP A 175 -15.47 -10.19 24.47
C TRP A 175 -14.46 -9.09 24.77
N ASN A 176 -14.93 -7.87 25.04
CA ASN A 176 -14.08 -6.69 25.27
C ASN A 176 -13.07 -6.48 24.12
N LYS A 177 -13.54 -6.57 22.88
CA LYS A 177 -12.75 -6.36 21.66
C LYS A 177 -13.25 -5.12 20.89
N PRO A 178 -12.38 -4.41 20.15
CA PRO A 178 -12.82 -3.32 19.28
C PRO A 178 -13.84 -3.83 18.26
N VAL A 179 -14.95 -3.12 18.09
CA VAL A 179 -16.00 -3.50 17.14
C VAL A 179 -15.51 -3.21 15.72
N PRO A 180 -15.50 -4.19 14.79
CA PRO A 180 -15.13 -3.97 13.40
C PRO A 180 -16.13 -3.05 12.70
N LEU A 181 -15.76 -2.55 11.53
CA LEU A 181 -16.71 -1.81 10.70
C LEU A 181 -17.80 -2.78 10.19
N ILE A 182 -19.04 -2.56 10.63
CA ILE A 182 -20.20 -3.37 10.20
C ILE A 182 -20.97 -2.57 9.16
N LEU A 183 -21.07 -3.08 7.94
CA LEU A 183 -21.75 -2.44 6.83
C LEU A 183 -22.91 -3.29 6.34
N ARG A 184 -23.96 -2.62 5.88
CA ARG A 184 -24.95 -3.25 5.00
C ARG A 184 -24.44 -3.26 3.57
N ARG A 185 -25.00 -4.16 2.75
CA ARG A 185 -24.58 -4.32 1.34
C ARG A 185 -24.65 -3.01 0.56
N GLU A 186 -25.71 -2.23 0.72
CA GLU A 186 -25.89 -0.93 0.05
C GLU A 186 -24.85 0.14 0.44
N LYS A 187 -24.07 -0.09 1.50
CA LYS A 187 -22.99 0.79 1.95
C LYS A 187 -21.61 0.33 1.48
N LEU A 188 -21.47 -0.87 0.94
CA LEU A 188 -20.17 -1.38 0.49
C LEU A 188 -19.57 -0.49 -0.60
N ARG A 189 -20.33 -0.17 -1.64
CA ARG A 189 -19.85 0.67 -2.73
C ARG A 189 -19.38 2.07 -2.28
N PRO A 190 -20.21 2.90 -1.62
CA PRO A 190 -19.79 4.23 -1.23
C PRO A 190 -18.66 4.24 -0.19
N THR A 191 -18.45 3.13 0.54
CA THR A 191 -17.37 3.03 1.54
C THR A 191 -16.09 2.44 0.99
N LEU A 192 -16.17 1.50 0.04
CA LEU A 192 -15.01 0.74 -0.45
C LEU A 192 -14.59 1.11 -1.86
N PHE A 193 -15.45 1.66 -2.72
CA PHE A 193 -15.13 1.88 -4.14
C PHE A 193 -15.28 3.33 -4.60
N ASP A 194 -16.15 4.13 -3.98
CA ASP A 194 -16.28 5.55 -4.30
C ASP A 194 -15.19 6.40 -3.61
N VAL A 195 -13.93 6.09 -3.93
CA VAL A 195 -12.76 6.86 -3.49
C VAL A 195 -12.36 7.83 -4.59
N THR A 196 -12.20 9.11 -4.21
CA THR A 196 -11.60 10.12 -5.07
C THR A 196 -10.08 10.05 -4.92
N VAL A 197 -9.38 9.94 -6.06
CA VAL A 197 -7.92 10.02 -6.16
C VAL A 197 -7.55 11.47 -6.45
N ASP A 198 -7.28 12.25 -5.42
CA ASP A 198 -6.66 13.57 -5.56
C ASP A 198 -5.12 13.45 -5.44
N ASP A 199 -4.39 14.55 -5.65
CA ASP A 199 -2.92 14.55 -5.63
C ASP A 199 -2.37 14.04 -4.28
N GLY A 200 -3.00 14.38 -3.16
CA GLY A 200 -2.61 13.92 -1.84
C GLY A 200 -2.88 12.42 -1.60
N HIS A 201 -4.03 11.92 -2.04
CA HIS A 201 -4.32 10.48 -2.03
C HIS A 201 -3.34 9.72 -2.93
N ALA A 202 -3.00 10.27 -4.10
CA ALA A 202 -2.02 9.70 -5.01
C ALA A 202 -0.62 9.66 -4.38
N GLN A 203 -0.12 10.78 -3.84
CA GLN A 203 1.19 10.86 -3.16
C GLN A 203 1.33 9.79 -2.07
N SER A 204 0.41 9.77 -1.11
CA SER A 204 0.46 8.81 0.01
C SER A 204 0.30 7.35 -0.45
N SER A 205 -0.50 7.09 -1.48
CA SER A 205 -0.66 5.75 -2.04
C SER A 205 0.61 5.30 -2.78
N ILE A 206 1.23 6.17 -3.57
CA ILE A 206 2.47 5.89 -4.30
C ILE A 206 3.61 5.62 -3.34
N VAL A 207 3.82 6.48 -2.33
CA VAL A 207 4.88 6.29 -1.33
C VAL A 207 4.73 4.94 -0.63
N ARG A 208 3.53 4.61 -0.14
CA ARG A 208 3.26 3.29 0.50
C ARG A 208 3.51 2.13 -0.45
N TYR A 209 3.06 2.25 -1.69
CA TYR A 209 3.22 1.21 -2.71
C TYR A 209 4.70 0.91 -2.96
N LEU A 210 5.52 1.96 -3.16
CA LEU A 210 6.95 1.83 -3.42
C LEU A 210 7.71 1.34 -2.18
N LEU A 211 7.47 1.92 -0.99
CA LEU A 211 8.09 1.49 0.26
C LEU A 211 7.79 0.03 0.59
N SER A 212 6.60 -0.47 0.28
CA SER A 212 6.24 -1.88 0.53
C SER A 212 6.99 -2.90 -0.35
N ARG A 213 7.65 -2.44 -1.41
CA ARG A 213 8.38 -3.27 -2.38
C ARG A 213 9.89 -3.08 -2.31
N LEU A 214 10.35 -1.99 -1.72
CA LEU A 214 11.76 -1.76 -1.49
C LEU A 214 12.27 -2.54 -0.26
N PRO A 215 13.54 -2.99 -0.27
CA PRO A 215 14.51 -2.87 -1.35
C PRO A 215 14.26 -3.87 -2.49
N VAL A 216 14.58 -3.48 -3.73
CA VAL A 216 14.46 -4.33 -4.93
C VAL A 216 15.85 -4.64 -5.47
N GLY A 217 16.17 -5.92 -5.67
CA GLY A 217 17.40 -6.36 -6.37
C GLY A 217 17.08 -6.98 -7.73
N ASN A 218 18.12 -7.19 -8.56
CA ASN A 218 18.02 -7.77 -9.91
C ASN A 218 17.17 -6.92 -10.89
N LEU A 219 17.63 -5.71 -11.16
CA LEU A 219 16.98 -4.79 -12.11
C LEU A 219 17.19 -5.18 -13.59
N ASP A 220 18.19 -6.03 -13.86
CA ASP A 220 18.58 -6.46 -15.22
C ASP A 220 17.81 -7.69 -15.73
N GLY A 221 16.97 -8.30 -14.90
CA GLY A 221 16.16 -9.46 -15.27
C GLY A 221 14.70 -9.08 -15.45
N GLY A 222 14.15 -9.30 -16.66
CA GLY A 222 12.72 -9.14 -16.95
C GLY A 222 11.80 -10.15 -16.24
N ASP A 223 12.15 -10.54 -15.02
CA ASP A 223 11.31 -11.33 -14.13
C ASP A 223 10.28 -10.41 -13.45
N GLU A 224 9.05 -10.90 -13.36
CA GLU A 224 7.90 -10.26 -12.70
C GLU A 224 8.11 -9.97 -11.20
N ASP A 225 9.27 -10.33 -10.63
CA ASP A 225 9.61 -10.26 -9.20
C ASP A 225 10.18 -8.89 -8.75
N ALA A 226 10.55 -7.96 -9.65
CA ALA A 226 11.01 -6.61 -9.27
C ALA A 226 9.91 -5.75 -8.59
N GLY A 227 8.65 -6.22 -8.61
CA GLY A 227 7.52 -5.59 -7.92
C GLY A 227 6.95 -4.36 -8.62
N PHE A 228 7.75 -3.65 -9.44
CA PHE A 228 7.35 -2.57 -10.35
C PHE A 228 8.44 -2.29 -11.40
N ASP A 229 8.04 -1.77 -12.57
CA ASP A 229 8.94 -1.40 -13.67
C ASP A 229 9.29 0.09 -13.62
N ILE A 230 10.59 0.41 -13.66
CA ILE A 230 11.11 1.78 -13.75
C ILE A 230 11.82 2.09 -15.08
N GLY A 231 11.76 1.16 -16.02
CA GLY A 231 12.43 1.26 -17.31
C GLY A 231 13.94 1.01 -17.21
N PRO A 232 14.65 1.04 -18.36
CA PRO A 232 16.10 0.98 -18.41
C PRO A 232 16.73 2.13 -17.60
N ILE A 233 17.77 1.82 -16.82
CA ILE A 233 18.51 2.83 -16.06
C ILE A 233 19.74 3.23 -16.87
N LEU A 234 19.81 4.50 -17.25
CA LEU A 234 20.86 5.07 -18.09
C LEU A 234 21.71 6.09 -17.33
N GLY A 235 22.90 6.39 -17.84
CA GLY A 235 23.72 7.51 -17.39
C GLY A 235 24.78 7.19 -16.34
N LEU A 236 24.74 6.03 -15.69
CA LEU A 236 25.73 5.67 -14.64
C LEU A 236 27.17 5.63 -15.17
N GLU A 237 27.38 5.03 -16.35
CA GLU A 237 28.71 5.00 -17.00
C GLU A 237 29.27 6.41 -17.24
N SER A 238 28.41 7.30 -17.76
CA SER A 238 28.76 8.70 -17.98
C SER A 238 29.07 9.41 -16.66
N ALA A 239 28.28 9.17 -15.61
CA ALA A 239 28.52 9.77 -14.29
C ALA A 239 29.88 9.35 -13.71
N ILE A 240 30.21 8.06 -13.79
CA ILE A 240 31.50 7.52 -13.32
C ILE A 240 32.67 8.06 -14.14
N ALA A 241 32.53 8.13 -15.46
CA ALA A 241 33.61 8.66 -16.32
C ALA A 241 33.89 10.16 -16.11
N HIS A 242 32.95 10.91 -15.52
CA HIS A 242 33.12 12.33 -15.18
C HIS A 242 33.65 12.56 -13.77
N GLU A 243 33.72 11.53 -12.93
CA GLU A 243 34.36 11.59 -11.62
C GLU A 243 35.85 11.93 -11.84
N ARG A 244 36.24 13.16 -11.50
CA ARG A 244 37.59 13.66 -11.74
C ARG A 244 38.51 13.16 -10.65
N ASP A 245 39.39 12.22 -10.97
CA ASP A 245 40.54 11.95 -10.10
C ASP A 245 41.50 13.16 -10.17
N GLY A 246 41.53 13.96 -9.09
CA GLY A 246 42.39 15.13 -8.93
C GLY A 246 43.90 14.82 -8.98
N ASP A 247 44.28 13.55 -9.14
CA ASP A 247 45.66 13.07 -9.24
C ASP A 247 46.18 12.92 -10.70
N GLY A 248 45.33 13.16 -11.69
CA GLY A 248 45.67 13.06 -13.11
C GLY A 248 45.60 11.65 -13.69
N THR A 249 45.03 10.68 -12.97
CA THR A 249 44.65 9.38 -13.54
C THR A 249 43.43 9.55 -14.45
N SER A 250 43.40 8.77 -15.53
CA SER A 250 42.22 8.70 -16.41
C SER A 250 41.48 7.41 -16.10
N LEU A 251 40.26 7.56 -15.58
CA LEU A 251 39.33 6.48 -15.33
C LEU A 251 38.40 6.36 -16.53
N SER A 252 38.31 5.15 -17.09
CA SER A 252 37.37 4.86 -18.19
C SER A 252 36.46 3.72 -17.78
N ALA A 253 35.16 3.96 -17.77
CA ALA A 253 34.14 2.94 -17.50
C ALA A 253 33.81 2.18 -18.79
N TYR A 254 33.81 0.85 -18.73
CA TYR A 254 33.47 -0.06 -19.84
C TYR A 254 32.08 -0.67 -19.73
N GLY A 255 31.51 -0.59 -18.53
CA GLY A 255 30.21 -1.11 -18.19
C GLY A 255 29.85 -0.65 -16.78
N ALA A 256 28.66 -0.13 -16.59
CA ALA A 256 28.13 0.16 -15.26
C ALA A 256 26.65 -0.21 -15.17
N SER A 257 26.24 -0.81 -14.06
CA SER A 257 24.86 -1.18 -13.81
C SER A 257 24.45 -0.85 -12.38
N VAL A 258 23.17 -0.51 -12.22
CA VAL A 258 22.54 -0.41 -10.92
C VAL A 258 22.07 -1.81 -10.54
N SER A 259 22.60 -2.34 -9.44
CA SER A 259 22.30 -3.70 -9.00
C SER A 259 21.08 -3.78 -8.09
N ARG A 260 20.79 -2.67 -7.37
CA ARG A 260 19.74 -2.66 -6.34
C ARG A 260 19.18 -1.26 -6.08
N LEU A 261 17.86 -1.16 -5.93
CA LEU A 261 17.19 -0.02 -5.31
C LEU A 261 17.02 -0.27 -3.81
N VAL A 262 17.51 0.64 -2.99
CA VAL A 262 17.60 0.47 -1.54
C VAL A 262 16.46 1.17 -0.81
N ALA A 263 16.17 2.42 -1.14
CA ALA A 263 15.16 3.23 -0.46
C ALA A 263 14.54 4.29 -1.38
N LEU A 264 13.34 4.76 -1.02
CA LEU A 264 12.70 5.90 -1.66
C LEU A 264 13.22 7.18 -1.01
N ALA A 265 13.93 8.01 -1.78
CA ALA A 265 14.48 9.28 -1.34
C ALA A 265 13.57 10.47 -1.62
N GLY A 266 12.60 10.33 -2.54
CA GLY A 266 11.71 11.43 -2.86
C GLY A 266 10.62 11.09 -3.87
N LEU A 267 9.58 11.92 -3.89
CA LEU A 267 8.50 11.87 -4.87
C LEU A 267 8.08 13.30 -5.23
N TYR A 268 8.10 13.62 -6.52
CA TYR A 268 7.91 14.98 -7.05
C TYR A 268 6.92 14.99 -8.22
N ASP A 269 6.37 16.16 -8.55
CA ASP A 269 5.45 16.40 -9.68
C ASP A 269 4.26 15.43 -9.76
N VAL A 270 3.64 15.12 -8.62
CA VAL A 270 2.46 14.24 -8.61
C VAL A 270 1.27 14.96 -9.22
N SER A 271 0.69 14.37 -10.25
CA SER A 271 -0.53 14.86 -10.91
C SER A 271 -1.46 13.71 -11.27
N VAL A 272 -2.77 13.93 -11.16
CA VAL A 272 -3.78 12.90 -11.44
C VAL A 272 -4.60 13.22 -12.68
N GLU A 273 -4.71 12.25 -13.58
CA GLU A 273 -5.61 12.24 -14.73
C GLU A 273 -6.81 11.32 -14.45
N HIS A 274 -8.02 11.87 -14.60
CA HIS A 274 -9.26 11.18 -14.25
C HIS A 274 -9.95 10.53 -15.44
N GLY A 275 -10.56 9.36 -15.19
CA GLY A 275 -11.47 8.73 -16.16
C GLY A 275 -10.77 8.15 -17.39
N VAL A 276 -9.53 7.69 -17.23
CA VAL A 276 -8.75 7.04 -18.29
C VAL A 276 -9.41 5.70 -18.63
N PRO A 277 -9.72 5.41 -19.91
CA PRO A 277 -10.30 4.13 -20.30
C PRO A 277 -9.35 2.98 -20.00
N ASP A 278 -9.88 1.85 -19.53
CA ASP A 278 -9.09 0.64 -19.34
C ASP A 278 -8.82 -0.01 -20.71
N ASP A 279 -7.56 -0.01 -21.16
CA ASP A 279 -7.13 -0.66 -22.41
C ASP A 279 -7.43 -2.18 -22.45
N THR A 280 -7.74 -2.78 -21.30
CA THR A 280 -8.05 -4.22 -21.19
C THR A 280 -9.53 -4.55 -21.35
N ASP A 281 -10.44 -3.57 -21.35
CA ASP A 281 -11.88 -3.78 -21.52
C ASP A 281 -12.29 -3.82 -23.00
N GLY A 282 -11.84 -4.88 -23.68
CA GLY A 282 -12.30 -5.30 -25.01
C GLY A 282 -13.73 -5.87 -25.02
N ALA A 283 -14.65 -5.30 -24.24
CA ALA A 283 -16.09 -5.62 -24.30
C ALA A 283 -16.90 -4.48 -23.67
N ALA A 284 -17.27 -3.49 -24.47
CA ALA A 284 -18.31 -2.54 -24.11
C ALA A 284 -19.61 -3.30 -23.82
N GLY A 285 -19.90 -3.52 -22.54
CA GLY A 285 -21.25 -3.78 -22.07
C GLY A 285 -22.14 -2.59 -22.45
N PRO A 286 -23.45 -2.81 -22.72
CA PRO A 286 -24.32 -1.74 -23.19
C PRO A 286 -24.38 -0.62 -22.16
N GLU A 287 -24.18 0.63 -22.62
CA GLU A 287 -24.28 1.86 -21.83
C GLU A 287 -25.44 1.82 -20.84
N GLU A 288 -25.13 1.92 -19.55
CA GLU A 288 -26.14 1.94 -18.50
C GLU A 288 -26.96 3.23 -18.60
N ASN A 289 -28.27 3.03 -18.69
CA ASN A 289 -29.27 4.09 -18.62
C ASN A 289 -29.18 4.78 -17.24
N PRO A 290 -28.88 6.09 -17.14
CA PRO A 290 -28.53 6.78 -15.88
C PRO A 290 -29.68 6.95 -14.87
N GLY A 291 -30.81 6.26 -15.05
CA GLY A 291 -32.03 6.44 -14.25
C GLY A 291 -32.36 5.32 -13.25
N ARG A 292 -31.57 4.24 -13.15
CA ARG A 292 -31.98 3.07 -12.33
C ARG A 292 -30.83 2.19 -11.81
N THR A 293 -29.76 2.78 -11.29
CA THR A 293 -28.78 2.01 -10.50
C THR A 293 -29.49 1.42 -9.28
N ARG A 294 -29.52 0.08 -9.17
CA ARG A 294 -30.08 -0.57 -7.99
C ARG A 294 -29.18 -0.23 -6.78
N PRO A 295 -29.70 -0.13 -5.55
CA PRO A 295 -28.89 0.15 -4.35
C PRO A 295 -27.76 -0.87 -4.10
N ASP A 296 -27.83 -2.03 -4.73
CA ASP A 296 -26.85 -3.12 -4.65
C ASP A 296 -25.94 -3.20 -5.89
N ASP A 297 -26.00 -2.20 -6.76
CA ASP A 297 -25.21 -2.14 -7.96
C ASP A 297 -23.83 -1.56 -7.65
N LEU A 298 -22.79 -2.36 -7.91
CA LEU A 298 -21.41 -1.94 -7.75
C LEU A 298 -21.08 -0.83 -8.75
N GLY A 299 -21.75 -0.78 -9.91
CA GLY A 299 -21.38 0.09 -11.03
C GLY A 299 -20.05 -0.31 -11.66
N SER A 300 -19.57 0.49 -12.62
CA SER A 300 -18.24 0.33 -13.20
C SER A 300 -17.13 0.65 -12.19
N ALA A 301 -15.97 0.04 -12.39
CA ALA A 301 -14.75 0.45 -11.70
C ALA A 301 -14.35 1.86 -12.16
N LYS A 302 -13.81 2.67 -11.24
CA LYS A 302 -13.23 3.96 -11.58
C LYS A 302 -11.75 3.77 -11.86
N HIS A 303 -11.30 4.37 -12.96
CA HIS A 303 -9.90 4.29 -13.39
C HIS A 303 -9.33 5.70 -13.45
N ASP A 304 -8.23 5.90 -12.72
CA ASP A 304 -7.46 7.14 -12.71
C ASP A 304 -5.98 6.78 -12.94
N VAL A 305 -5.18 7.71 -13.47
CA VAL A 305 -3.73 7.54 -13.62
C VAL A 305 -3.05 8.69 -12.92
N ALA A 306 -2.11 8.40 -12.01
CA ALA A 306 -1.25 9.42 -11.45
C ALA A 306 0.14 9.33 -12.08
N TYR A 307 0.73 10.47 -12.43
CA TYR A 307 2.11 10.57 -12.89
C TYR A 307 2.96 11.15 -11.77
N ALA A 308 4.18 10.65 -11.60
CA ALA A 308 5.10 11.17 -10.60
C ALA A 308 6.57 10.92 -11.01
N THR A 309 7.47 11.78 -10.52
CA THR A 309 8.91 11.54 -10.54
C THR A 309 9.34 10.95 -9.20
N ALA A 310 9.84 9.72 -9.19
CA ALA A 310 10.37 9.06 -8.00
C ALA A 310 11.90 9.12 -7.99
N PHE A 311 12.47 9.34 -6.80
CA PHE A 311 13.91 9.32 -6.55
C PHE A 311 14.24 8.14 -5.63
N PHE A 312 15.14 7.26 -6.07
CA PHE A 312 15.54 6.07 -5.33
C PHE A 312 17.03 6.14 -4.98
N LEU A 313 17.37 5.78 -3.75
CA LEU A 313 18.73 5.45 -3.37
C LEU A 313 19.07 4.08 -3.92
N ALA A 314 20.26 3.92 -4.49
CA ALA A 314 20.65 2.70 -5.16
C ALA A 314 22.11 2.31 -4.92
N GLU A 315 22.39 1.04 -5.17
CA GLU A 315 23.73 0.45 -5.20
C GLU A 315 24.00 -0.03 -6.63
N GLY A 316 25.27 -0.01 -7.04
CA GLY A 316 25.67 -0.42 -8.37
C GLY A 316 27.12 -0.84 -8.45
N GLU A 317 27.49 -1.35 -9.60
CA GLU A 317 28.84 -1.78 -9.90
C GLU A 317 29.28 -1.24 -11.25
N ALA A 318 30.58 -0.98 -11.40
CA ALA A 318 31.16 -0.61 -12.67
C ALA A 318 32.50 -1.30 -12.90
N THR A 319 32.69 -1.76 -14.13
CA THR A 319 34.00 -2.21 -14.61
C THR A 319 34.75 -1.02 -15.16
N VAL A 320 35.83 -0.66 -14.50
CA VAL A 320 36.65 0.51 -14.84
C VAL A 320 38.06 0.07 -15.23
N GLN A 321 38.69 0.87 -16.08
CA GLN A 321 40.11 0.76 -16.37
C GLN A 321 40.81 2.02 -15.88
N THR A 322 41.86 1.81 -15.10
CA THR A 322 42.70 2.87 -14.57
C THR A 322 44.03 2.88 -15.32
N LEU A 323 44.37 4.04 -15.89
CA LEU A 323 45.67 4.29 -16.54
C LEU A 323 46.57 5.09 -15.60
N LEU A 324 47.51 4.41 -14.94
CA LEU A 324 48.52 5.02 -14.09
C LEU A 324 49.71 5.48 -14.94
N ASN A 325 49.83 6.77 -15.24
CA ASN A 325 51.05 7.45 -15.73
C ASN A 325 51.97 6.63 -16.67
N GLY A 326 51.41 6.01 -17.73
CA GLY A 326 52.16 5.27 -18.74
C GLY A 326 52.47 3.79 -18.43
N GLY A 327 51.87 3.23 -17.37
CA GLY A 327 51.88 1.80 -17.05
C GLY A 327 50.83 1.00 -17.83
N ASP A 328 50.86 -0.33 -17.64
CA ASP A 328 49.83 -1.22 -18.18
C ASP A 328 48.47 -0.91 -17.54
N PRO A 329 47.37 -0.92 -18.32
CA PRO A 329 46.05 -0.63 -17.78
C PRO A 329 45.60 -1.73 -16.80
N GLU A 330 45.10 -1.31 -15.64
CA GLU A 330 44.48 -2.21 -14.67
C GLU A 330 42.96 -2.16 -14.83
N VAL A 331 42.32 -3.33 -14.89
CA VAL A 331 40.85 -3.45 -14.94
C VAL A 331 40.36 -3.93 -13.59
N SER A 332 39.46 -3.17 -12.99
CA SER A 332 38.88 -3.47 -11.68
C SER A 332 37.35 -3.30 -11.72
N VAL A 333 36.67 -3.93 -10.77
CA VAL A 333 35.24 -3.75 -10.54
C VAL A 333 35.08 -2.91 -9.28
N LEU A 334 34.52 -1.71 -9.43
CA LEU A 334 34.22 -0.81 -8.33
C LEU A 334 32.75 -0.95 -7.93
N HIS A 335 32.50 -0.85 -6.63
CA HIS A 335 31.15 -0.85 -6.08
C HIS A 335 30.80 0.57 -5.65
N TYR A 336 29.60 1.01 -6.00
CA TYR A 336 29.09 2.34 -5.70
C TYR A 336 27.85 2.21 -4.83
N ASP A 337 27.87 2.93 -3.71
CA ASP A 337 26.80 2.98 -2.70
C ASP A 337 26.26 4.41 -2.51
N ASN A 338 26.50 5.28 -3.49
CA ASN A 338 26.04 6.67 -3.56
C ASN A 338 25.31 6.96 -4.88
N ILE A 339 24.49 6.03 -5.38
CA ILE A 339 23.73 6.24 -6.61
C ILE A 339 22.34 6.78 -6.29
N LEU A 340 21.92 7.81 -7.01
CA LEU A 340 20.54 8.29 -7.05
C LEU A 340 19.93 7.94 -8.40
N VAL A 341 18.80 7.23 -8.38
CA VAL A 341 18.02 6.89 -9.58
C VAL A 341 16.77 7.75 -9.62
N ARG A 342 16.61 8.52 -10.70
CA ARG A 342 15.40 9.30 -10.99
C ARG A 342 14.57 8.56 -12.05
N ALA A 343 13.32 8.25 -11.74
CA ALA A 343 12.40 7.58 -12.65
C ALA A 343 11.08 8.36 -12.79
N GLN A 344 10.57 8.46 -14.01
CA GLN A 344 9.23 9.00 -14.29
C GLN A 344 8.26 7.84 -14.43
N LEU A 345 7.26 7.79 -13.57
CA LEU A 345 6.37 6.65 -13.41
C LEU A 345 4.90 7.07 -13.55
N SER A 346 4.10 6.20 -14.15
CA SER A 346 2.65 6.26 -14.06
C SER A 346 2.12 5.15 -13.15
N PHE A 347 1.08 5.49 -12.40
CA PHE A 347 0.41 4.62 -11.43
C PHE A 347 -1.05 4.54 -11.81
N ARG A 348 -1.49 3.36 -12.25
CA ARG A 348 -2.91 3.12 -12.56
C ARG A 348 -3.65 2.83 -11.26
N PHE A 349 -4.70 3.60 -11.01
CA PHE A 349 -5.60 3.41 -9.89
C PHE A 349 -6.89 2.75 -10.37
N THR A 350 -7.31 1.68 -9.69
CA THR A 350 -8.65 1.09 -9.85
C THR A 350 -9.40 1.24 -8.54
N ASP A 351 -10.52 1.95 -8.59
CA ASP A 351 -11.27 2.40 -7.43
C ASP A 351 -10.36 3.02 -6.35
N GLY A 352 -9.32 3.76 -6.72
CA GLY A 352 -8.42 4.40 -5.76
C GLY A 352 -7.36 3.52 -5.10
N ALA A 353 -7.14 2.28 -5.56
CA ALA A 353 -5.95 1.49 -5.22
C ALA A 353 -5.03 1.33 -6.44
N ILE A 354 -3.71 1.36 -6.24
CA ILE A 354 -2.73 1.18 -7.32
C ILE A 354 -2.75 -0.28 -7.79
N THR A 355 -3.05 -0.49 -9.06
CA THR A 355 -3.14 -1.83 -9.70
C THR A 355 -2.01 -2.11 -10.68
N ALA A 356 -1.39 -1.06 -11.25
CA ALA A 356 -0.23 -1.20 -12.11
C ALA A 356 0.69 0.01 -11.99
N VAL A 357 1.97 -0.22 -12.26
CA VAL A 357 3.00 0.82 -12.36
C VAL A 357 3.77 0.60 -13.65
N ALA A 358 4.03 1.68 -14.38
CA ALA A 358 4.81 1.64 -15.61
C ALA A 358 5.79 2.81 -15.66
N ALA A 359 6.90 2.61 -16.36
CA ALA A 359 7.83 3.67 -16.68
C ALA A 359 7.32 4.50 -17.86
N GLU A 360 7.35 5.82 -17.70
CA GLU A 360 7.00 6.77 -18.78
C GLU A 360 8.22 7.16 -19.63
N ALA A 361 9.41 6.98 -19.07
CA ALA A 361 10.69 7.23 -19.72
C ALA A 361 11.78 6.36 -19.09
N ASP A 362 12.94 6.29 -19.76
CA ASP A 362 14.14 5.67 -19.19
C ASP A 362 14.52 6.38 -17.88
N ALA A 363 14.86 5.59 -16.86
CA ALA A 363 15.37 6.11 -15.60
C ALA A 363 16.80 6.63 -15.77
N THR A 364 17.18 7.62 -14.97
CA THR A 364 18.54 8.20 -14.99
C THR A 364 19.24 7.93 -13.67
N ALA A 365 20.44 7.37 -13.72
CA ALA A 365 21.33 7.21 -12.57
C ALA A 365 22.34 8.35 -12.50
N LEU A 366 22.56 8.86 -11.29
CA LEU A 366 23.51 9.92 -10.95
C LEU A 366 24.34 9.46 -9.76
N LEU A 367 25.61 9.87 -9.71
CA LEU A 367 26.42 9.76 -8.50
C LEU A 367 26.10 10.94 -7.60
N VAL A 368 25.83 10.67 -6.33
CA VAL A 368 25.58 11.69 -5.32
C VAL A 368 26.90 12.22 -4.80
N GLU A 369 27.04 13.54 -4.83
CA GLU A 369 28.17 14.27 -4.27
C GLU A 369 28.29 14.03 -2.75
N ARG A 370 29.53 13.76 -2.32
CA ARG A 370 29.89 13.58 -0.91
C ARG A 370 30.77 14.71 -0.40
N ALA A 371 31.17 15.60 -1.28
CA ALA A 371 31.99 16.75 -0.97
C ALA A 371 31.59 17.92 -1.86
N PHE A 372 31.86 19.13 -1.39
CA PHE A 372 31.47 20.37 -2.04
C PHE A 372 32.62 21.37 -1.97
N ASP A 373 32.64 22.32 -2.91
CA ASP A 373 33.64 23.38 -2.95
C ASP A 373 33.45 24.42 -1.83
N ASP A 374 32.21 24.59 -1.36
CA ASP A 374 31.81 25.54 -0.31
C ASP A 374 30.74 24.93 0.62
N ASP A 375 30.68 25.36 1.88
CA ASP A 375 29.74 24.83 2.87
C ASP A 375 28.28 25.21 2.60
N ASP A 376 28.02 26.37 1.96
CA ASP A 376 26.68 26.80 1.60
C ASP A 376 26.14 26.02 0.38
N ASP A 377 27.01 25.50 -0.50
CA ASP A 377 26.62 24.59 -1.59
C ASP A 377 26.14 23.24 -1.04
N ALA A 378 26.89 22.67 -0.08
CA ALA A 378 26.51 21.44 0.63
C ALA A 378 25.15 21.57 1.31
N LEU A 379 24.91 22.74 1.92
CA LEU A 379 23.63 23.07 2.51
C LEU A 379 22.51 23.20 1.47
N SER A 380 22.77 23.91 0.37
CA SER A 380 21.79 24.12 -0.69
C SER A 380 21.35 22.79 -1.30
N ALA A 381 22.29 21.86 -1.50
CA ALA A 381 22.01 20.50 -1.95
C ALA A 381 21.14 19.72 -0.95
N LEU A 382 21.39 19.85 0.35
CA LEU A 382 20.53 19.25 1.38
C LEU A 382 19.11 19.83 1.37
N ALA A 383 18.98 21.15 1.25
CA ALA A 383 17.69 21.81 1.18
C ALA A 383 16.90 21.35 -0.05
N GLU A 384 17.54 21.29 -1.22
CA GLU A 384 16.95 20.78 -2.46
C GLU A 384 16.49 19.32 -2.30
N ALA A 385 17.34 18.44 -1.76
CA ALA A 385 16.98 17.04 -1.52
C ALA A 385 15.74 16.90 -0.60
N LEU A 386 15.64 17.75 0.43
CA LEU A 386 14.48 17.76 1.34
C LEU A 386 13.18 18.21 0.65
N THR A 387 13.23 19.06 -0.39
CA THR A 387 12.02 19.43 -1.16
C THR A 387 11.36 18.24 -1.87
N SER A 388 12.08 17.12 -1.99
CA SER A 388 11.55 15.88 -2.58
C SER A 388 10.75 15.03 -1.58
N VAL A 389 10.68 15.42 -0.30
CA VAL A 389 9.82 14.75 0.69
C VAL A 389 8.37 15.20 0.51
N PRO A 390 7.42 14.29 0.23
CA PRO A 390 6.04 14.68 -0.04
C PRO A 390 5.40 15.40 1.14
N GLY A 391 4.83 16.57 0.86
CA GLY A 391 4.16 17.43 1.85
C GLY A 391 5.10 18.20 2.77
N LEU A 392 6.42 18.00 2.71
CA LEU A 392 7.35 18.76 3.55
C LEU A 392 7.41 20.21 3.06
N ASP A 393 6.97 21.13 3.91
CA ASP A 393 7.00 22.56 3.63
C ASP A 393 8.21 23.19 4.32
N LEU A 394 9.24 23.42 3.53
CA LEU A 394 10.40 24.18 3.96
C LEU A 394 10.02 25.66 3.88
N ASP A 395 9.52 26.21 5.00
CA ASP A 395 9.23 27.64 5.14
C ASP A 395 10.36 28.48 4.52
N THR A 396 10.03 29.63 3.91
CA THR A 396 10.99 30.54 3.22
C THR A 396 12.20 31.02 4.06
N GLY A 397 12.28 30.66 5.34
CA GLY A 397 13.43 30.89 6.24
C GLY A 397 14.31 29.65 6.47
N PHE A 398 14.02 28.52 5.83
CA PHE A 398 14.78 27.28 5.87
C PHE A 398 15.66 27.17 4.62
N PRO A 399 16.99 27.08 4.73
CA PRO A 399 17.87 27.37 5.88
C PRO A 399 18.72 28.65 5.63
N TRP A 400 19.26 29.46 6.56
CA TRP A 400 19.33 29.53 8.01
C TRP A 400 19.67 30.99 8.42
N ASN A 401 18.68 31.84 8.74
CA ASN A 401 18.95 33.16 9.33
C ASN A 401 19.17 33.05 10.86
N GLY A 402 20.24 32.38 11.28
CA GLY A 402 20.77 32.42 12.66
C GLY A 402 19.90 31.84 13.80
N SER A 403 18.72 31.27 13.52
CA SER A 403 17.93 30.54 14.52
C SER A 403 18.43 29.11 14.64
N SER A 404 18.78 28.68 15.86
CA SER A 404 19.31 27.34 16.13
C SER A 404 18.27 26.24 16.12
N ASP A 405 16.98 26.56 16.19
CA ASP A 405 15.87 25.60 16.16
C ASP A 405 14.85 26.02 15.09
N LEU A 406 14.56 25.12 14.16
CA LEU A 406 13.57 25.26 13.09
C LEU A 406 12.63 24.05 13.13
N SER A 407 11.38 24.23 12.71
CA SER A 407 10.45 23.12 12.55
C SER A 407 9.68 23.27 11.24
N ALA A 408 9.68 22.23 10.41
CA ALA A 408 8.93 22.16 9.16
C ALA A 408 7.78 21.16 9.31
N LYS A 409 6.56 21.56 8.95
CA LYS A 409 5.39 20.66 8.94
C LYS A 409 5.45 19.77 7.69
N ILE A 410 5.01 18.53 7.82
CA ILE A 410 4.73 17.67 6.68
C ILE A 410 3.22 17.68 6.47
N HIS A 411 2.75 18.46 5.49
CA HIS A 411 1.34 18.56 5.15
C HIS A 411 0.76 17.20 4.76
N GLY A 412 -0.47 16.97 5.17
CA GLY A 412 -1.17 15.71 4.99
C GLY A 412 -0.92 14.72 6.12
N VAL A 413 0.19 14.76 6.86
CA VAL A 413 0.39 13.83 8.00
C VAL A 413 0.54 14.59 9.31
N PRO A 414 0.17 13.99 10.46
CA PRO A 414 0.38 14.58 11.78
C PRO A 414 1.85 14.45 12.21
N ALA A 415 2.77 14.89 11.36
CA ALA A 415 4.21 14.83 11.59
C ALA A 415 4.90 16.15 11.22
N ARG A 416 6.01 16.43 11.89
CA ARG A 416 6.89 17.56 11.60
C ARG A 416 8.35 17.16 11.78
N VAL A 417 9.23 17.84 11.07
CA VAL A 417 10.68 17.71 11.21
C VAL A 417 11.19 18.88 12.04
N GLY A 418 11.78 18.60 13.20
CA GLY A 418 12.55 19.58 13.97
C GLY A 418 14.01 19.52 13.54
N VAL A 419 14.61 20.67 13.25
CA VAL A 419 15.98 20.78 12.76
C VAL A 419 16.75 21.76 13.63
N GLY A 420 17.89 21.31 14.13
CA GLY A 420 18.86 22.16 14.81
C GLY A 420 20.17 22.23 14.04
N ILE A 421 20.78 23.41 13.97
CA ILE A 421 22.10 23.58 13.36
C ILE A 421 23.09 24.25 14.31
N LYS A 422 24.33 23.74 14.28
CA LYS A 422 25.52 24.41 14.82
C LYS A 422 26.49 24.71 13.67
N ARG A 423 26.97 25.96 13.58
CA ARG A 423 28.05 26.37 12.67
C ARG A 423 29.30 26.75 13.49
N ASP A 424 30.48 26.31 13.07
CA ASP A 424 31.78 26.68 13.67
C ASP A 424 32.86 26.80 12.59
N GLY A 425 33.33 28.03 12.33
CA GLY A 425 34.51 28.25 11.49
C GLY A 425 34.44 27.77 10.02
N GLY A 426 33.22 27.61 9.46
CA GLY A 426 32.99 27.05 8.12
C GLY A 426 32.45 25.61 8.16
N ASP A 427 32.60 24.92 9.29
CA ASP A 427 31.98 23.63 9.52
C ASP A 427 30.54 23.82 9.99
N TRP A 428 29.69 22.85 9.69
CA TRP A 428 28.36 22.80 10.26
C TRP A 428 27.89 21.39 10.58
N THR A 429 27.05 21.28 11.61
CA THR A 429 26.36 20.06 11.99
C THR A 429 24.88 20.35 12.13
N LEU A 430 24.08 19.64 11.34
CA LEU A 430 22.63 19.65 11.40
C LEU A 430 22.14 18.38 12.08
N THR A 431 21.23 18.51 13.03
CA THR A 431 20.50 17.40 13.64
C THR A 431 19.03 17.55 13.31
N ALA A 432 18.42 16.53 12.70
CA ALA A 432 16.99 16.49 12.44
C ALA A 432 16.32 15.36 13.23
N ALA A 433 15.19 15.69 13.86
CA ALA A 433 14.35 14.78 14.63
C ALA A 433 12.92 14.85 14.11
N LEU A 434 12.24 13.70 14.07
CA LEU A 434 10.85 13.61 13.63
C LEU A 434 9.92 13.61 14.84
N TRP A 435 8.83 14.37 14.75
CA TRP A 435 7.83 14.47 15.81
C TRP A 435 6.47 14.14 15.24
N ARG A 436 5.68 13.34 15.96
CA ARG A 436 4.26 13.09 15.70
C ARG A 436 3.42 13.96 16.61
N THR A 437 2.52 14.74 16.04
CA THR A 437 1.54 15.54 16.78
C THR A 437 0.28 14.70 17.01
N ASN A 438 -0.02 14.38 18.26
CA ASN A 438 -1.23 13.62 18.59
C ASN A 438 -2.51 14.47 18.42
N PRO A 439 -3.71 13.87 18.35
CA PRO A 439 -4.97 14.61 18.28
C PRO A 439 -5.23 15.55 19.46
N SER A 440 -4.53 15.35 20.59
CA SER A 440 -4.53 16.25 21.75
C SER A 440 -3.65 17.50 21.56
N GLY A 441 -2.87 17.57 20.49
CA GLY A 441 -1.87 18.61 20.24
C GLY A 441 -0.52 18.37 20.93
N GLU A 442 -0.34 17.22 21.60
CA GLU A 442 0.94 16.87 22.22
C GLU A 442 1.87 16.16 21.24
N ASP A 443 3.11 16.63 21.15
CA ASP A 443 4.13 16.03 20.32
C ASP A 443 4.79 14.84 21.02
N SER A 444 4.96 13.77 20.26
CA SER A 444 5.70 12.57 20.65
C SER A 444 6.81 12.33 19.65
N ASP A 445 8.01 12.07 20.16
CA ASP A 445 9.18 11.77 19.33
C ASP A 445 8.93 10.49 18.50
N LEU A 446 9.12 10.60 17.19
CA LEU A 446 9.20 9.46 16.29
C LEU A 446 10.65 8.99 16.30
N THR A 447 10.94 8.09 17.25
CA THR A 447 12.26 7.52 17.55
C THR A 447 13.31 7.65 16.45
N GLY A 448 14.33 8.45 16.73
CA GLY A 448 15.57 8.54 15.96
C GLY A 448 15.91 9.98 15.58
N GLU A 449 17.21 10.25 15.46
CA GLU A 449 17.74 11.50 14.96
C GLU A 449 18.68 11.20 13.80
N VAL A 450 18.69 12.08 12.80
CA VAL A 450 19.70 12.08 11.73
C VAL A 450 20.61 13.28 11.92
N GLU A 451 21.91 13.03 11.92
CA GLU A 451 22.96 14.02 11.96
C GLU A 451 23.62 14.13 10.60
N VAL A 452 23.76 15.35 10.09
CA VAL A 452 24.50 15.68 8.87
C VAL A 452 25.62 16.62 9.28
N ALA A 453 26.86 16.23 9.06
CA ALA A 453 28.02 17.06 9.33
C ALA A 453 28.76 17.39 8.03
N CYS A 454 29.03 18.67 7.85
CA CYS A 454 29.87 19.23 6.80
C CYS A 454 31.13 19.78 7.47
N THR A 455 32.27 19.19 7.13
CA THR A 455 33.56 19.53 7.73
C THR A 455 34.55 19.91 6.65
N TYR A 456 35.23 21.04 6.83
CA TYR A 456 36.34 21.47 6.00
C TYR A 456 37.50 20.46 6.08
N ASP A 457 37.98 20.00 4.94
CA ASP A 457 39.20 19.19 4.83
C ASP A 457 40.41 20.09 4.59
N PRO A 458 41.31 20.27 5.57
CA PRO A 458 42.52 21.09 5.39
C PRO A 458 43.47 20.57 4.30
N SER A 459 43.34 19.29 3.91
CA SER A 459 44.17 18.66 2.88
C SER A 459 43.86 19.17 1.47
N SER A 460 42.67 19.76 1.28
CA SER A 460 42.23 20.37 0.03
C SER A 460 42.94 21.70 -0.28
N TRP A 461 43.64 22.33 0.67
CA TRP A 461 44.38 23.57 0.43
C TRP A 461 45.70 23.34 -0.32
N TRP A 462 45.85 23.97 -1.48
CA TRP A 462 47.07 23.84 -2.30
C TRP A 462 47.91 25.12 -2.24
N GLY A 463 49.16 24.99 -1.80
CA GLY A 463 50.14 26.09 -1.75
C GLY A 463 50.38 26.65 -0.34
N SER A 464 51.05 27.81 -0.26
CA SER A 464 51.39 28.44 1.03
C SER A 464 50.19 29.20 1.61
N SER A 465 50.19 29.49 2.92
CA SER A 465 49.10 30.24 3.58
C SER A 465 48.91 31.69 3.10
N ARG A 466 49.82 32.21 2.24
CA ARG A 466 49.73 33.55 1.66
C ARG A 466 49.35 33.57 0.18
N ASP A 467 49.67 32.52 -0.57
CA ASP A 467 49.53 32.45 -2.04
C ASP A 467 48.87 31.14 -2.52
N GLY A 468 48.24 30.40 -1.60
CA GLY A 468 47.53 29.16 -1.90
C GLY A 468 46.12 29.40 -2.40
N PHE A 469 45.52 28.35 -2.95
CA PHE A 469 44.12 28.34 -3.36
C PHE A 469 43.44 27.07 -2.83
N GLN A 470 42.13 27.16 -2.68
CA GLN A 470 41.28 26.06 -2.30
C GLN A 470 41.14 25.09 -3.47
N GLY A 471 41.54 23.84 -3.29
CA GLY A 471 41.23 22.76 -4.22
C GLY A 471 39.74 22.40 -4.18
N PRO A 472 39.25 21.65 -5.18
CA PRO A 472 37.87 21.18 -5.21
C PRO A 472 37.56 20.27 -4.00
N ASP A 473 36.28 20.08 -3.71
CA ASP A 473 35.79 19.13 -2.68
C ASP A 473 36.29 19.46 -1.26
N ALA A 474 36.42 20.76 -0.98
CA ALA A 474 36.96 21.30 0.27
C ALA A 474 36.15 20.93 1.51
N TYR A 475 34.87 20.64 1.35
CA TYR A 475 33.93 20.39 2.44
C TYR A 475 33.33 18.99 2.31
N GLN A 476 33.70 18.12 3.25
CA GLN A 476 33.28 16.72 3.27
C GLN A 476 31.97 16.55 4.03
N LEU A 477 31.00 15.88 3.42
CA LEU A 477 29.69 15.60 3.99
C LEU A 477 29.63 14.19 4.57
N SER A 478 29.12 14.07 5.78
CA SER A 478 28.82 12.80 6.42
C SER A 478 27.40 12.81 6.99
N VAL A 479 26.68 11.71 6.82
CA VAL A 479 25.33 11.52 7.35
C VAL A 479 25.33 10.30 8.26
N SER A 480 24.79 10.45 9.46
CA SER A 480 24.69 9.37 10.44
C SER A 480 23.32 9.36 11.12
N ALA A 481 22.70 8.19 11.24
CA ALA A 481 21.46 7.97 11.96
C ALA A 481 21.31 6.47 12.25
N THR A 482 20.41 6.11 13.16
CA THR A 482 19.97 4.73 13.30
C THR A 482 19.19 4.31 12.05
N ASP A 483 19.48 3.12 11.52
CA ASP A 483 18.80 2.53 10.36
C ASP A 483 18.84 3.41 9.07
N LEU A 484 19.97 4.04 8.78
CA LEU A 484 20.17 4.66 7.47
C LEU A 484 20.20 3.59 6.36
N PRO A 485 19.59 3.87 5.19
CA PRO A 485 19.61 2.97 4.03
C PRO A 485 20.96 2.91 3.31
N GLY A 486 22.01 3.53 3.83
CA GLY A 486 23.32 3.64 3.19
C GLY A 486 23.89 5.04 3.34
N ASN A 487 25.06 5.28 2.74
CA ASN A 487 25.69 6.59 2.70
C ASN A 487 25.54 7.21 1.30
N HIS A 488 24.34 7.73 1.02
CA HIS A 488 24.01 8.39 -0.24
C HIS A 488 24.07 9.91 -0.13
N GLY A 489 25.03 10.44 0.64
CA GLY A 489 25.19 11.87 0.88
C GLY A 489 23.90 12.50 1.43
N VAL A 490 23.58 13.72 0.99
CA VAL A 490 22.41 14.49 1.45
C VAL A 490 21.08 13.77 1.20
N TRP A 491 20.99 12.91 0.17
CA TRP A 491 19.78 12.17 -0.18
C TRP A 491 19.42 11.05 0.80
N SER A 492 20.34 10.69 1.70
CA SER A 492 20.07 9.78 2.82
C SER A 492 19.04 10.37 3.80
N VAL A 493 19.01 11.70 3.92
CA VAL A 493 18.14 12.43 4.85
C VAL A 493 16.66 12.35 4.45
N PRO A 494 16.24 12.74 3.23
CA PRO A 494 14.84 12.62 2.84
C PRO A 494 14.37 11.16 2.80
N ALA A 495 15.24 10.21 2.43
CA ALA A 495 14.91 8.78 2.53
C ALA A 495 14.63 8.34 3.98
N TRP A 496 15.46 8.79 4.92
CA TRP A 496 15.27 8.55 6.36
C TRP A 496 13.98 9.16 6.89
N VAL A 497 13.60 10.35 6.39
CA VAL A 497 12.35 11.02 6.75
C VAL A 497 11.14 10.22 6.23
N ILE A 498 11.14 9.89 4.94
CA ILE A 498 10.05 9.18 4.26
C ILE A 498 9.80 7.81 4.90
N SER A 499 10.84 7.08 5.27
CA SER A 499 10.70 5.73 5.85
C SER A 499 10.08 5.70 7.25
N ARG A 500 10.03 6.84 7.95
CA ARG A 500 9.54 6.96 9.35
C ARG A 500 8.15 7.56 9.47
N ILE A 501 7.64 8.15 8.40
CA ILE A 501 6.29 8.71 8.36
C ILE A 501 5.27 7.58 8.20
N ASP A 502 4.20 7.63 9.01
CA ASP A 502 3.05 6.75 8.83
C ASP A 502 2.12 7.34 7.75
N TRP A 503 2.43 7.03 6.50
CA TRP A 503 1.67 7.49 5.32
C TRP A 503 0.22 6.99 5.27
N SER A 504 -0.20 6.06 6.14
CA SER A 504 -1.61 5.65 6.26
C SER A 504 -2.48 6.71 6.96
N THR A 505 -1.84 7.68 7.62
CA THR A 505 -2.51 8.80 8.30
C THR A 505 -2.69 10.02 7.40
N PHE A 506 -2.27 9.94 6.13
CA PHE A 506 -2.31 11.06 5.21
C PHE A 506 -3.74 11.59 4.98
N ASP A 507 -3.92 12.90 5.07
CA ASP A 507 -5.15 13.65 4.85
C ASP A 507 -4.96 14.67 3.73
N PRO A 508 -5.53 14.43 2.53
CA PRO A 508 -5.34 15.33 1.38
C PRO A 508 -5.97 16.73 1.59
N ALA A 509 -6.85 16.90 2.59
CA ALA A 509 -7.44 18.20 2.89
C ALA A 509 -6.45 19.19 3.51
N GLU A 510 -5.30 18.72 4.02
CA GLU A 510 -4.25 19.60 4.55
C GLU A 510 -3.21 20.02 3.49
N THR A 511 -3.23 19.42 2.30
CA THR A 511 -2.31 19.72 1.20
C THR A 511 -2.87 20.67 0.13
N ALA A 512 -4.19 20.95 0.17
CA ALA A 512 -4.89 21.85 -0.75
C ALA A 512 -5.12 23.22 -0.13
#